data_AF-A0A3A0G746-F1
#
_entry.id   AF-A0A3A0G746-F1
#
_cell.length_a   1.000
_cell.length_b   1.000
_cell.length_c   1.000
_cell.angle_alpha   90.00
_cell.angle_beta   90.00
_cell.angle_gamma   90.00
#
_symmetry.space_group_name_H-M   'P 1'
#
loop_
_entity.id
_entity.type
_entity.pdbx_description
1 polymer ?
#
loop_
_entity_poly.entity_id
_entity_poly.type
_entity_poly.pdbx_seq_one_letter_code
_entity_poly.pdbx_strand_id
1 'polypeptide(L)'
;MIPEPLGGHVLAWIVVAMLLYALATNLMWAARHAARVPWWWPSWANARHAEATAYGLYMLGIPVAAVLWRVPGLHAANLGLPMPDAAPMAATGAPGPWATAAMLASGAVATWGIVAGGRWWHAVATGGARAMTVRAPGPALVGHVALAALLHEAHWAFFRAGALSLGLGGHRTAGVFLGLGLLGIEAWMNPAARAAVHDEEALAVRARTASLAVLSALLFVLTGNTLVCLAAHLATGLGLAASGLVTVPEPEPASPTEIGAIEPTVV
;
A
#
# COMPACT_ATOMS: atom_id res chain seq x y z
N MET A 1 28.77 -10.18 28.48
CA MET A 1 27.81 -10.43 27.39
C MET A 1 27.58 -9.12 26.68
N ILE A 2 28.12 -8.97 25.46
CA ILE A 2 27.81 -7.82 24.61
C ILE A 2 26.46 -8.15 23.98
N PRO A 3 25.40 -7.34 24.18
CA PRO A 3 24.14 -7.58 23.49
C PRO A 3 24.43 -7.53 21.98
N GLU A 4 24.13 -8.61 21.26
CA GLU A 4 24.16 -8.56 19.80
C GLU A 4 23.29 -7.38 19.35
N PRO A 5 23.73 -6.62 18.32
CA PRO A 5 22.93 -5.52 17.82
C PRO A 5 21.66 -6.09 17.18
N LEU A 6 20.56 -6.12 17.96
CA LEU A 6 19.22 -6.55 17.55
C LEU A 6 18.76 -5.93 16.22
N GLY A 7 19.32 -4.76 15.86
CA GLY A 7 19.06 -4.09 14.60
C GLY A 7 19.56 -4.82 13.34
N GLY A 8 20.58 -5.68 13.44
CA GLY A 8 21.17 -6.35 12.27
C GLY A 8 20.19 -7.27 11.52
N HIS A 9 19.43 -8.08 12.27
CA HIS A 9 18.47 -9.02 11.68
C HIS A 9 17.26 -8.31 11.06
N VAL A 10 16.72 -7.30 11.75
CA VAL A 10 15.61 -6.50 11.22
C VAL A 10 16.02 -5.76 9.95
N LEU A 11 17.21 -5.14 9.96
CA LEU A 11 17.72 -4.43 8.80
C LEU A 11 17.89 -5.37 7.62
N ALA A 12 18.51 -6.53 7.83
CA ALA A 12 18.65 -7.54 6.79
C ALA A 12 17.28 -7.96 6.22
N TRP A 13 16.29 -8.16 7.09
CA TRP A 13 14.94 -8.53 6.67
C TRP A 13 14.25 -7.44 5.84
N ILE A 14 14.34 -6.17 6.26
CA ILE A 14 13.82 -5.01 5.51
C ILE A 14 14.51 -4.92 4.15
N VAL A 15 15.85 -5.01 4.12
CA VAL A 15 16.63 -4.92 2.89
C VAL A 15 16.27 -6.04 1.93
N VAL A 16 16.18 -7.29 2.40
CA VAL A 16 15.79 -8.43 1.57
C VAL A 16 14.37 -8.23 1.02
N ALA A 17 13.41 -7.80 1.85
CA ALA A 17 12.05 -7.51 1.39
C ALA A 17 12.03 -6.44 0.28
N MET A 18 12.80 -5.36 0.45
CA MET A 18 12.92 -4.29 -0.55
C MET A 18 13.59 -4.74 -1.84
N LEU A 19 14.63 -5.58 -1.76
CA LEU A 19 15.29 -6.15 -2.94
C LEU A 19 14.37 -7.11 -3.69
N LEU A 20 13.63 -7.95 -2.97
CA LEU A 20 12.62 -8.84 -3.57
C LEU A 20 11.53 -8.04 -4.28
N TYR A 21 11.06 -6.95 -3.67
CA TYR A 21 10.10 -6.04 -4.29
C TYR A 21 10.65 -5.42 -5.58
N ALA A 22 11.86 -4.84 -5.50
CA ALA A 22 12.50 -4.20 -6.64
C ALA A 22 12.68 -5.21 -7.77
N LEU A 23 13.20 -6.41 -7.48
CA LEU A 23 13.38 -7.47 -8.46
C LEU A 23 12.04 -7.85 -9.10
N ALA A 24 11.03 -8.18 -8.30
CA ALA A 24 9.73 -8.62 -8.80
C ALA A 24 9.07 -7.55 -9.68
N THR A 25 9.02 -6.29 -9.23
CA THR A 25 8.40 -5.20 -9.98
C THR A 25 9.14 -4.86 -11.28
N ASN A 26 10.48 -4.93 -11.28
CA ASN A 26 11.26 -4.69 -12.49
C ASN A 26 11.17 -5.86 -13.49
N LEU A 27 11.14 -7.12 -13.02
CA LEU A 27 10.93 -8.28 -13.89
C LEU A 27 9.54 -8.26 -14.53
N MET A 28 8.49 -7.97 -13.75
CA MET A 28 7.13 -7.83 -14.27
C MET A 28 7.03 -6.71 -15.29
N TRP A 29 7.64 -5.56 -15.01
CA TRP A 29 7.67 -4.44 -15.95
C TRP A 29 8.37 -4.80 -17.25
N ALA A 30 9.55 -5.42 -17.17
CA ALA A 30 10.30 -5.87 -18.35
C ALA A 30 9.51 -6.89 -19.17
N ALA A 31 8.86 -7.85 -18.51
CA ALA A 31 8.01 -8.84 -19.18
C ALA A 31 6.83 -8.19 -19.92
N ARG A 32 6.19 -7.18 -19.32
CA ARG A 32 5.10 -6.43 -19.96
C ARG A 32 5.52 -5.64 -21.20
N HIS A 33 6.78 -5.21 -21.25
CA HIS A 33 7.32 -4.40 -22.35
C HIS A 33 8.18 -5.21 -23.33
N ALA A 34 8.35 -6.52 -23.12
CA ALA A 34 9.07 -7.36 -24.03
C ALA A 34 8.25 -7.57 -25.33
N ALA A 35 8.84 -7.25 -26.48
CA ALA A 35 8.20 -7.42 -27.79
C ALA A 35 7.86 -8.88 -28.13
N ARG A 36 8.43 -9.85 -27.39
CA ARG A 36 8.15 -11.28 -27.51
C ARG A 36 8.06 -11.88 -26.12
N VAL A 37 6.84 -12.20 -25.69
CA VAL A 37 6.62 -12.99 -24.48
C VAL A 37 6.93 -14.46 -24.83
N PRO A 38 7.77 -15.17 -24.06
CA PRO A 38 8.07 -16.57 -24.34
C PRO A 38 6.79 -17.42 -24.38
N TRP A 39 6.73 -18.44 -25.24
CA TRP A 39 5.55 -19.29 -25.40
C TRP A 39 5.16 -20.07 -24.12
N TRP A 40 6.13 -20.30 -23.21
CA TRP A 40 5.92 -20.93 -21.91
C TRP A 40 5.43 -19.94 -20.84
N TRP A 41 5.35 -18.65 -21.16
CA TRP A 41 4.81 -17.65 -20.25
C TRP A 41 3.30 -17.89 -20.08
N PRO A 42 2.76 -17.78 -18.87
CA PRO A 42 1.34 -17.93 -18.66
C PRO A 42 0.56 -16.97 -19.56
N SER A 43 -0.57 -17.41 -20.11
CA SER A 43 -1.50 -16.52 -20.82
C SER A 43 -1.73 -15.24 -19.99
N TRP A 44 -2.00 -14.10 -20.63
CA TRP A 44 -2.13 -12.83 -19.93
C TRP A 44 -3.14 -12.84 -18.77
N ALA A 45 -4.22 -13.64 -18.89
CA ALA A 45 -5.13 -13.91 -17.79
C ALA A 45 -4.42 -14.55 -16.59
N ASN A 46 -3.60 -15.58 -16.80
CA ASN A 46 -2.77 -16.19 -15.77
C ASN A 46 -1.70 -15.22 -15.24
N ALA A 47 -1.16 -14.33 -16.09
CA ALA A 47 -0.20 -13.31 -15.66
C ALA A 47 -0.83 -12.31 -14.65
N ARG A 48 -2.06 -11.83 -14.90
CA ARG A 48 -2.78 -10.96 -13.95
C ARG A 48 -3.01 -11.65 -12.60
N HIS A 49 -3.39 -12.93 -12.61
CA HIS A 49 -3.53 -13.71 -11.38
C HIS A 49 -2.19 -13.89 -10.68
N ALA A 50 -1.13 -14.24 -11.41
CA ALA A 50 0.20 -14.39 -10.86
C ALA A 50 0.71 -13.08 -10.23
N GLU A 51 0.45 -11.93 -10.86
CA GLU A 51 0.76 -10.61 -10.31
C GLU A 51 -0.04 -10.31 -9.04
N ALA A 52 -1.35 -10.58 -9.04
CA ALA A 52 -2.19 -10.39 -7.85
C ALA A 52 -1.74 -11.31 -6.70
N THR A 53 -1.37 -12.56 -7.00
CA THR A 53 -0.83 -13.51 -6.02
C THR A 53 0.53 -13.05 -5.51
N ALA A 54 1.45 -12.66 -6.39
CA ALA A 54 2.78 -12.15 -6.01
C ALA A 54 2.65 -10.90 -5.14
N TYR A 55 1.74 -9.99 -5.51
CA TYR A 55 1.42 -8.80 -4.73
C TYR A 55 0.86 -9.16 -3.35
N GLY A 56 -0.10 -10.09 -3.26
CA GLY A 56 -0.64 -10.53 -1.97
C GLY A 56 0.41 -11.21 -1.09
N LEU A 57 1.25 -12.09 -1.67
CA LEU A 57 2.36 -12.74 -0.98
C LEU A 57 3.40 -11.73 -0.48
N TYR A 58 3.65 -10.69 -1.26
CA TYR A 58 4.55 -9.62 -0.84
C TYR A 58 3.94 -8.78 0.29
N MET A 59 2.73 -8.26 0.10
CA MET A 59 2.07 -7.34 1.04
C MET A 59 1.69 -7.99 2.38
N LEU A 60 1.36 -9.29 2.38
CA LEU A 60 0.92 -10.01 3.58
C LEU A 60 1.86 -11.15 3.96
N GLY A 61 2.33 -11.91 2.97
CA GLY A 61 3.19 -13.07 3.21
C GLY A 61 4.52 -12.71 3.85
N ILE A 62 5.19 -11.62 3.43
CA ILE A 62 6.45 -11.17 4.07
C ILE A 62 6.22 -10.74 5.53
N PRO A 63 5.24 -9.89 5.87
CA PRO A 63 4.92 -9.58 7.26
C PRO A 63 4.61 -10.83 8.11
N VAL A 64 3.77 -11.74 7.60
CA VAL A 64 3.40 -12.98 8.30
C VAL A 64 4.62 -13.86 8.51
N ALA A 65 5.44 -14.04 7.48
CA ALA A 65 6.70 -14.76 7.55
C ALA A 65 7.60 -14.18 8.65
N ALA A 66 7.78 -12.86 8.69
CA ALA A 66 8.62 -12.20 9.70
C ALA A 66 8.18 -12.51 11.13
N VAL A 67 6.86 -12.50 11.37
CA VAL A 67 6.26 -12.85 12.68
C VAL A 67 6.45 -14.33 12.99
N LEU A 68 6.18 -15.23 12.04
CA LEU A 68 6.33 -16.67 12.22
C LEU A 68 7.80 -17.07 12.48
N TRP A 69 8.75 -16.42 11.81
CA TRP A 69 10.19 -16.59 12.03
C TRP A 69 10.70 -15.90 13.30
N ARG A 70 9.84 -15.18 14.02
CA ARG A 70 10.19 -14.44 15.25
C ARG A 70 11.38 -13.52 15.05
N VAL A 71 11.40 -12.79 13.92
CA VAL A 71 12.45 -11.81 13.65
C VAL A 71 12.54 -10.85 14.86
N PRO A 72 13.70 -10.75 15.53
CA PRO A 72 13.83 -9.95 16.74
C PRO A 72 13.36 -8.51 16.50
N GLY A 73 12.57 -7.93 17.41
CA GLY A 73 12.00 -6.58 17.25
C GLY A 73 10.70 -6.50 16.45
N LEU A 74 10.40 -7.45 15.54
CA LEU A 74 9.11 -7.51 14.84
C LEU A 74 8.04 -8.25 15.67
N HIS A 75 7.82 -7.80 16.90
CA HIS A 75 6.79 -8.35 17.79
C HIS A 75 5.45 -7.62 17.66
N ALA A 76 4.37 -8.28 18.10
CA ALA A 76 2.99 -7.79 18.00
C ALA A 76 2.79 -6.35 18.50
N ALA A 77 3.49 -5.93 19.57
CA ALA A 77 3.42 -4.55 20.05
C ALA A 77 3.98 -3.51 19.06
N ASN A 78 5.05 -3.82 18.31
CA ASN A 78 5.60 -2.90 17.31
C ASN A 78 4.73 -2.85 16.04
N LEU A 79 3.97 -3.92 15.79
CA LEU A 79 2.91 -3.95 14.78
C LEU A 79 1.63 -3.22 15.24
N GLY A 80 1.60 -2.67 16.47
CA GLY A 80 0.43 -2.00 17.04
C GLY A 80 -0.80 -2.90 17.16
N LEU A 81 -0.59 -4.20 17.37
CA LEU A 81 -1.66 -5.14 17.68
C LEU A 81 -1.98 -5.08 19.19
N PRO A 82 -3.25 -5.18 19.59
CA PRO A 82 -3.62 -5.20 20.99
C PRO A 82 -2.99 -6.41 21.69
N MET A 83 -2.27 -6.15 22.79
CA MET A 83 -1.66 -7.18 23.63
C MET A 83 -2.41 -7.23 24.97
N PRO A 84 -2.82 -8.41 25.46
CA PRO A 84 -3.62 -8.55 26.68
C PRO A 84 -2.98 -7.90 27.91
N ASP A 85 -1.65 -7.97 28.00
CA ASP A 85 -0.87 -7.55 29.17
C ASP A 85 -0.08 -6.25 28.94
N ALA A 86 -0.20 -5.65 27.75
CA ALA A 86 0.43 -4.35 27.53
C ALA A 86 -0.41 -3.28 28.21
N ALA A 87 0.16 -2.61 29.21
CA ALA A 87 -0.38 -1.33 29.67
C ALA A 87 -0.65 -0.47 28.43
N PRO A 88 -1.82 0.19 28.32
CA PRO A 88 -2.14 1.00 27.16
C PRO A 88 -0.99 1.96 26.93
N MET A 89 -0.30 1.82 25.79
CA MET A 89 0.93 2.58 25.50
C MET A 89 0.72 4.10 25.53
N ALA A 90 -0.53 4.55 25.56
CA ALA A 90 -0.93 5.91 25.88
C ALA A 90 -0.42 6.43 27.25
N ALA A 91 0.01 5.55 28.16
CA ALA A 91 0.46 5.91 29.50
C ALA A 91 1.86 6.58 29.56
N THR A 92 2.65 6.56 28.48
CA THR A 92 4.00 7.17 28.46
C THR A 92 4.06 8.38 27.53
N GLY A 93 3.33 9.44 27.89
CA GLY A 93 3.45 10.74 27.21
C GLY A 93 2.61 10.88 25.94
N ALA A 94 1.42 10.28 25.89
CA ALA A 94 0.47 10.57 24.81
C ALA A 94 0.25 12.09 24.69
N PRO A 95 0.29 12.66 23.47
CA PRO A 95 -0.02 14.06 23.27
C PRO A 95 -1.40 14.38 23.86
N GLY A 96 -1.50 15.48 24.63
CA GLY A 96 -2.77 15.91 25.20
C GLY A 96 -3.87 16.00 24.14
N PRO A 97 -5.15 16.00 24.54
CA PRO A 97 -6.28 15.89 23.60
C PRO A 97 -6.23 16.93 22.47
N TRP A 98 -5.73 18.14 22.75
CA TRP A 98 -5.51 19.20 21.76
C TRP A 98 -4.40 18.89 20.75
N ALA A 99 -3.27 18.34 21.19
CA ALA A 99 -2.18 17.95 20.29
C ALA A 99 -2.60 16.74 19.42
N THR A 100 -3.36 15.80 19.99
CA THR A 100 -4.00 14.71 19.23
C THR A 100 -4.99 15.27 18.20
N ALA A 101 -5.88 16.18 18.60
CA ALA A 101 -6.84 16.80 17.69
C ALA A 101 -6.14 17.60 16.58
N ALA A 102 -5.08 18.35 16.90
CA ALA A 102 -4.30 19.10 15.93
C ALA A 102 -3.58 18.19 14.93
N MET A 103 -2.99 17.08 15.38
CA MET A 103 -2.36 16.10 14.48
C MET A 103 -3.38 15.39 13.58
N LEU A 104 -4.54 14.99 14.13
CA LEU A 104 -5.63 14.40 13.34
C LEU A 104 -6.19 15.40 12.33
N ALA A 105 -6.42 16.65 12.74
CA ALA A 105 -6.86 17.72 11.86
C ALA A 105 -5.82 18.02 10.77
N SER A 106 -4.52 18.04 11.12
CA SER A 106 -3.44 18.22 10.15
C SER A 106 -3.34 17.06 9.17
N GLY A 107 -3.50 15.83 9.62
CA GLY A 107 -3.54 14.64 8.78
C GLY A 107 -4.76 14.62 7.86
N ALA A 108 -5.93 15.00 8.38
CA ALA A 108 -7.15 15.14 7.59
C ALA A 108 -7.02 16.27 6.55
N VAL A 109 -6.50 17.44 6.94
CA VAL A 109 -6.24 18.59 6.05
C VAL A 109 -5.19 18.24 5.01
N ALA A 110 -4.11 17.54 5.36
CA ALA A 110 -3.10 17.11 4.39
C ALA A 110 -3.68 16.09 3.41
N THR A 111 -4.45 15.12 3.90
CA THR A 111 -5.12 14.12 3.06
C THR A 111 -6.11 14.78 2.11
N TRP A 112 -6.99 15.64 2.64
CA TRP A 112 -7.97 16.38 1.85
C TRP A 112 -7.31 17.41 0.93
N GLY A 113 -6.21 18.03 1.34
CA GLY A 113 -5.44 18.97 0.53
C GLY A 113 -4.78 18.29 -0.65
N ILE A 114 -4.23 17.09 -0.48
CA ILE A 114 -3.67 16.30 -1.59
C ILE A 114 -4.78 15.83 -2.53
N VAL A 115 -5.91 15.35 -1.98
CA VAL A 115 -7.05 14.89 -2.81
C VAL A 115 -7.68 16.07 -3.56
N ALA A 116 -8.01 17.16 -2.87
CA ALA A 116 -8.61 18.35 -3.46
C ALA A 116 -7.65 19.07 -4.40
N GLY A 117 -6.36 19.15 -4.05
CA GLY A 117 -5.31 19.72 -4.90
C GLY A 117 -5.09 18.91 -6.17
N GLY A 118 -5.03 17.58 -6.08
CA GLY A 118 -4.97 16.70 -7.25
C GLY A 118 -6.20 16.84 -8.15
N ARG A 119 -7.39 16.98 -7.56
CA ARG A 119 -8.64 17.22 -8.31
C ARG A 119 -8.71 18.60 -8.94
N TRP A 120 -8.25 19.63 -8.25
CA TRP A 120 -8.20 20.98 -8.79
C TRP A 120 -7.23 21.05 -9.96
N TRP A 121 -6.03 20.48 -9.80
CA TRP A 121 -5.06 20.31 -10.87
C TRP A 121 -5.67 19.56 -12.07
N HIS A 122 -6.34 18.43 -11.83
CA HIS A 122 -7.03 17.67 -12.88
C HIS A 122 -8.12 18.48 -13.58
N ALA A 123 -8.97 19.20 -12.83
CA ALA A 123 -10.03 20.02 -13.40
C ALA A 123 -9.48 21.14 -14.29
N VAL A 124 -8.33 21.71 -13.91
CA VAL A 124 -7.62 22.74 -14.69
C VAL A 124 -6.94 22.12 -15.92
N ALA A 125 -6.28 20.97 -15.79
CA ALA A 125 -5.54 20.32 -16.86
C ALA A 125 -6.44 19.74 -17.96
N THR A 126 -7.59 19.17 -17.58
CA THR A 126 -8.50 18.46 -18.49
C THR A 126 -9.67 19.30 -19.00
N GLY A 127 -9.71 20.59 -18.69
CA GLY A 127 -10.80 21.48 -19.11
C GLY A 127 -12.19 21.05 -18.60
N GLY A 128 -12.25 20.27 -17.52
CA GLY A 128 -13.51 19.81 -16.90
C GLY A 128 -14.16 18.58 -17.54
N ALA A 129 -13.43 17.77 -18.33
CA ALA A 129 -14.02 16.63 -19.03
C ALA A 129 -14.17 15.37 -18.15
N ARG A 130 -15.44 15.01 -17.91
CA ARG A 130 -16.03 13.70 -17.52
C ARG A 130 -15.39 12.90 -16.38
N ALA A 131 -16.06 12.95 -15.23
CA ALA A 131 -16.00 11.87 -14.24
C ALA A 131 -16.63 10.59 -14.82
N MET A 132 -15.81 9.61 -15.20
CA MET A 132 -16.29 8.25 -15.39
C MET A 132 -16.65 7.67 -14.02
N THR A 133 -17.94 7.52 -13.75
CA THR A 133 -18.44 6.80 -12.58
C THR A 133 -18.61 5.33 -12.94
N VAL A 134 -17.66 4.47 -12.58
CA VAL A 134 -17.86 3.02 -12.66
C VAL A 134 -18.55 2.55 -11.37
N ARG A 135 -19.76 2.00 -11.51
CA ARG A 135 -20.60 1.55 -10.39
C ARG A 135 -20.43 0.05 -10.23
N ALA A 136 -19.48 -0.40 -9.41
CA ALA A 136 -19.37 -1.81 -9.05
C ALA A 136 -20.56 -2.25 -8.16
N PRO A 137 -21.04 -3.51 -8.25
CA PRO A 137 -22.09 -4.01 -7.38
C PRO A 137 -21.67 -3.99 -5.90
N GLY A 138 -22.57 -3.52 -5.03
CA GLY A 138 -22.31 -3.16 -3.64
C GLY A 138 -21.42 -4.11 -2.81
N PRO A 139 -21.74 -5.42 -2.71
CA PRO A 139 -21.00 -6.32 -1.82
C PRO A 139 -19.58 -6.66 -2.32
N ALA A 140 -19.39 -6.79 -3.64
CA ALA A 140 -18.07 -7.07 -4.23
C ALA A 140 -17.12 -5.88 -4.04
N LEU A 141 -17.65 -4.65 -4.16
CA LEU A 141 -16.89 -3.42 -3.92
C LEU A 141 -16.40 -3.33 -2.46
N VAL A 142 -17.27 -3.62 -1.50
CA VAL A 142 -16.90 -3.64 -0.06
C VAL A 142 -15.80 -4.66 0.19
N GLY A 143 -15.94 -5.88 -0.34
CA GLY A 143 -14.91 -6.92 -0.21
C GLY A 143 -13.56 -6.50 -0.80
N HIS A 144 -13.57 -5.87 -1.98
CA HIS A 144 -12.35 -5.38 -2.62
C HIS A 144 -11.67 -4.26 -1.82
N VAL A 145 -12.43 -3.26 -1.38
CA VAL A 145 -11.92 -2.18 -0.52
C VAL A 145 -11.36 -2.74 0.79
N ALA A 146 -12.04 -3.73 1.38
CA ALA A 146 -11.61 -4.34 2.62
C ALA A 146 -10.28 -5.09 2.47
N LEU A 147 -10.15 -5.89 1.41
CA LEU A 147 -8.91 -6.60 1.10
C LEU A 147 -7.76 -5.61 0.80
N ALA A 148 -8.01 -4.57 0.00
CA ALA A 148 -7.00 -3.57 -0.31
C ALA A 148 -6.51 -2.82 0.94
N ALA A 149 -7.41 -2.42 1.83
CA ALA A 149 -7.05 -1.79 3.10
C ALA A 149 -6.24 -2.73 4.00
N LEU A 150 -6.64 -4.01 4.09
CA LEU A 150 -5.93 -5.02 4.88
C LEU A 150 -4.51 -5.23 4.37
N LEU A 151 -4.34 -5.42 3.05
CA LEU A 151 -3.03 -5.65 2.44
C LEU A 151 -2.10 -4.44 2.64
N HIS A 152 -2.58 -3.22 2.39
CA HIS A 152 -1.77 -2.02 2.60
C HIS A 152 -1.40 -1.84 4.08
N GLU A 153 -2.33 -2.02 5.01
CA GLU A 153 -2.01 -1.81 6.41
C GLU A 153 -1.10 -2.87 7.00
N ALA A 154 -1.22 -4.14 6.59
CA ALA A 154 -0.27 -5.17 6.97
C ALA A 154 1.14 -4.80 6.52
N HIS A 155 1.28 -4.36 5.27
CA HIS A 155 2.53 -3.93 4.67
C HIS A 155 3.14 -2.71 5.35
N TRP A 156 2.33 -1.67 5.59
CA TRP A 156 2.79 -0.45 6.24
C TRP A 156 3.13 -0.69 7.71
N ALA A 157 2.34 -1.51 8.42
CA ALA A 157 2.64 -1.89 9.80
C ALA A 157 3.98 -2.61 9.90
N PHE A 158 4.30 -3.48 8.94
CA PHE A 158 5.59 -4.15 8.89
C PHE A 158 6.76 -3.16 8.73
N PHE A 159 6.71 -2.23 7.78
CA PHE A 159 7.78 -1.23 7.61
C PHE A 159 7.93 -0.31 8.82
N ARG A 160 6.81 0.12 9.43
CA ARG A 160 6.83 0.89 10.68
C ARG A 160 7.45 0.09 11.82
N ALA A 161 7.02 -1.15 12.03
CA ALA A 161 7.52 -2.03 13.09
C ALA A 161 9.02 -2.31 12.93
N GLY A 162 9.46 -2.57 11.70
CA GLY A 162 10.86 -2.76 11.37
C GLY A 162 11.68 -1.51 11.68
N ALA A 163 11.26 -0.35 11.18
CA ALA A 163 11.94 0.92 11.42
C ALA A 163 11.98 1.32 12.91
N LEU A 164 10.91 1.05 13.68
CA LEU A 164 10.90 1.22 15.13
C LEU A 164 11.95 0.33 15.83
N SER A 165 12.10 -0.91 15.35
CA SER A 165 13.02 -1.89 15.91
C SER A 165 14.49 -1.60 15.62
N LEU A 166 14.78 -0.82 14.57
CA LEU A 166 16.14 -0.35 14.25
C LEU A 166 16.68 0.67 15.27
N GLY A 167 15.87 1.09 16.24
CA GLY A 167 16.41 1.67 17.47
C GLY A 167 17.02 3.05 17.30
N LEU A 168 16.38 3.95 16.54
CA LEU A 168 16.68 5.39 16.57
C LEU A 168 16.29 6.01 17.94
N GLY A 169 16.93 5.57 19.02
CA GLY A 169 16.78 6.10 20.38
C GLY A 169 15.41 5.86 21.03
N GLY A 170 14.64 4.86 20.58
CA GLY A 170 13.28 4.61 21.10
C GLY A 170 12.26 5.69 20.68
N HIS A 171 12.62 6.60 19.77
CA HIS A 171 11.74 7.66 19.30
C HIS A 171 10.71 7.11 18.31
N ARG A 172 9.51 6.80 18.81
CA ARG A 172 8.39 6.26 18.02
C ARG A 172 8.16 7.04 16.72
N THR A 173 8.08 8.36 16.83
CA THR A 173 7.81 9.26 15.72
C THR A 173 8.86 9.11 14.62
N ALA A 174 10.14 9.07 14.98
CA ALA A 174 11.24 8.90 14.03
C ALA A 174 11.17 7.54 13.33
N GLY A 175 10.90 6.46 14.08
CA GLY A 175 10.74 5.12 13.49
C GLY A 175 9.56 5.04 12.52
N VAL A 176 8.42 5.64 12.85
CA VAL A 176 7.26 5.67 11.95
C VAL A 176 7.54 6.45 10.66
N PHE A 177 8.17 7.63 10.76
CA PHE A 177 8.54 8.40 9.57
C PHE A 177 9.66 7.75 8.75
N LEU A 178 10.59 7.03 9.39
CA LEU A 178 11.55 6.19 8.68
C LEU A 178 10.84 5.09 7.89
N GLY A 179 9.85 4.41 8.49
CA GLY A 179 9.00 3.44 7.80
C GLY A 179 8.29 4.03 6.59
N LEU A 180 7.77 5.25 6.70
CA LEU A 180 7.18 5.97 5.56
C LEU A 180 8.22 6.30 4.49
N GLY A 181 9.44 6.67 4.87
CA GLY A 181 10.57 6.86 3.96
C GLY A 181 10.91 5.57 3.19
N LEU A 182 10.89 4.41 3.85
CA LEU A 182 11.10 3.11 3.20
C LEU A 182 10.01 2.81 2.17
N LEU A 183 8.74 3.12 2.48
CA LEU A 183 7.64 3.02 1.50
C LEU A 183 7.84 3.95 0.30
N GLY A 184 8.42 5.14 0.51
CA GLY A 184 8.79 6.06 -0.55
C GLY A 184 9.89 5.50 -1.47
N ILE A 185 10.94 4.90 -0.88
CA ILE A 185 12.01 4.23 -1.63
C ILE A 185 11.45 3.03 -2.39
N GLU A 186 10.60 2.23 -1.76
CA GLU A 186 9.90 1.12 -2.40
C GLU A 186 9.12 1.61 -3.62
N ALA A 187 8.27 2.63 -3.46
CA ALA A 187 7.54 3.23 -4.57
C ALA A 187 8.48 3.73 -5.68
N TRP A 188 9.60 4.35 -5.32
CA TRP A 188 10.59 4.82 -6.29
C TRP A 188 11.27 3.70 -7.08
N MET A 189 11.51 2.53 -6.47
CA MET A 189 12.11 1.37 -7.15
C MET A 189 11.17 0.72 -8.16
N ASN A 190 9.86 0.94 -8.02
CA ASN A 190 8.85 0.41 -8.94
C ASN A 190 8.82 1.21 -10.27
N PRO A 191 9.20 0.62 -11.41
CA PRO A 191 9.15 1.30 -12.71
C PRO A 191 7.74 1.75 -13.11
N ALA A 192 6.70 1.00 -12.75
CA ALA A 192 5.31 1.41 -13.02
C ALA A 192 4.91 2.65 -12.21
N ALA A 193 5.44 2.81 -11.00
CA ALA A 193 5.19 4.01 -10.21
C ALA A 193 5.93 5.23 -10.78
N ARG A 194 7.14 5.05 -11.31
CA ARG A 194 7.87 6.12 -12.01
C ARG A 194 7.17 6.52 -13.31
N ALA A 195 6.72 5.55 -14.10
CA ALA A 195 5.98 5.82 -15.34
C ALA A 195 4.64 6.50 -15.08
N ALA A 196 3.97 6.18 -13.97
CA ALA A 196 2.70 6.80 -13.57
C ALA A 196 2.81 8.32 -13.36
N VAL A 197 4.00 8.91 -13.21
CA VAL A 197 4.16 10.37 -13.13
C VAL A 197 3.75 11.08 -14.43
N HIS A 198 3.75 10.36 -15.55
CA HIS A 198 3.35 10.86 -16.85
C HIS A 198 1.88 10.54 -17.21
N ASP A 199 1.17 9.83 -16.35
CA ASP A 199 -0.23 9.46 -16.52
C ASP A 199 -1.04 10.03 -15.35
N GLU A 200 -1.94 10.97 -15.64
CA GLU A 200 -2.67 11.72 -14.63
C GLU A 200 -3.55 10.82 -13.74
N GLU A 201 -4.21 9.81 -14.32
CA GLU A 201 -5.09 8.91 -13.57
C GLU A 201 -4.26 8.02 -12.65
N ALA A 202 -3.18 7.44 -13.18
CA ALA A 202 -2.27 6.62 -12.40
C ALA A 202 -1.60 7.42 -11.27
N LEU A 203 -1.20 8.67 -11.54
CA LEU A 203 -0.64 9.58 -10.54
C LEU A 203 -1.64 9.89 -9.42
N ALA A 204 -2.90 10.15 -9.76
CA ALA A 204 -3.95 10.42 -8.78
C ALA A 204 -4.18 9.24 -7.82
N VAL A 205 -4.20 8.01 -8.36
CA VAL A 205 -4.29 6.79 -7.55
C VAL A 205 -3.08 6.68 -6.61
N ARG A 206 -1.87 6.93 -7.11
CA ARG A 206 -0.64 6.90 -6.30
C ARG A 206 -0.63 7.96 -5.21
N ALA A 207 -1.03 9.19 -5.53
CA ALA A 207 -1.12 10.29 -4.58
C ALA A 207 -2.11 9.97 -3.46
N ARG A 208 -3.25 9.36 -3.79
CA ARG A 208 -4.21 8.88 -2.79
C ARG A 208 -3.60 7.82 -1.87
N THR A 209 -2.90 6.82 -2.43
CA THR A 209 -2.24 5.78 -1.61
C THR A 209 -1.17 6.38 -0.71
N ALA A 210 -0.37 7.34 -1.20
CA ALA A 210 0.62 8.05 -0.40
C ALA A 210 -0.03 8.84 0.76
N SER A 211 -1.14 9.55 0.49
CA SER A 211 -1.91 10.24 1.53
C SER A 211 -2.44 9.30 2.59
N LEU A 212 -2.95 8.13 2.20
CA LEU A 212 -3.40 7.11 3.13
C LEU A 212 -2.24 6.55 3.97
N ALA A 213 -1.05 6.36 3.39
CA ALA A 213 0.13 5.94 4.13
C ALA A 213 0.55 6.98 5.18
N VAL A 214 0.50 8.26 4.82
CA VAL A 214 0.79 9.39 5.73
C VAL A 214 -0.25 9.45 6.85
N LEU A 215 -1.55 9.38 6.51
CA LEU A 215 -2.62 9.38 7.50
C LEU A 215 -2.49 8.20 8.47
N SER A 216 -2.20 7.01 7.94
CA SER A 216 -1.98 5.79 8.71
C SER A 216 -0.76 5.93 9.63
N ALA A 217 0.35 6.51 9.15
CA ALA A 217 1.51 6.82 9.97
C ALA A 217 1.18 7.80 11.12
N LEU A 218 0.44 8.88 10.85
CA LEU A 218 0.02 9.85 11.86
C LEU A 218 -0.92 9.23 12.90
N LEU A 219 -1.92 8.47 12.46
CA LEU A 219 -2.82 7.72 13.34
C LEU A 219 -2.06 6.73 14.21
N PHE A 220 -1.06 6.05 13.66
CA PHE A 220 -0.24 5.11 14.41
C PHE A 220 0.65 5.82 15.45
N VAL A 221 1.24 6.98 15.12
CA VAL A 221 2.00 7.77 16.11
C VAL A 221 1.12 8.10 17.31
N LEU A 222 -0.11 8.55 17.05
CA LEU A 222 -1.09 8.95 18.07
C LEU A 222 -1.62 7.79 18.90
N THR A 223 -2.05 6.72 18.24
CA THR A 223 -2.82 5.64 18.88
C THR A 223 -1.96 4.44 19.22
N GLY A 224 -0.87 4.24 18.49
CA GLY A 224 -0.09 3.02 18.54
C GLY A 224 -0.83 1.78 18.07
N ASN A 225 -1.93 1.95 17.35
CA ASN A 225 -2.86 0.87 17.08
C ASN A 225 -3.12 0.74 15.59
N THR A 226 -2.66 -0.37 15.00
CA THR A 226 -2.83 -0.66 13.59
C THR A 226 -4.28 -0.99 13.23
N LEU A 227 -5.10 -1.48 14.17
CA LEU A 227 -6.52 -1.67 13.93
C LEU A 227 -7.26 -0.34 13.75
N VAL A 228 -6.85 0.71 14.46
CA VAL A 228 -7.39 2.07 14.24
C VAL A 228 -6.99 2.59 12.87
N CYS A 229 -5.74 2.35 12.45
CA CYS A 229 -5.26 2.71 11.12
C CYS A 229 -6.07 1.97 10.04
N LEU A 230 -6.29 0.66 10.20
CA LEU A 230 -7.12 -0.15 9.32
C LEU A 230 -8.56 0.34 9.25
N ALA A 231 -9.19 0.65 10.39
CA ALA A 231 -10.54 1.19 10.41
C ALA A 231 -10.63 2.53 9.67
N ALA A 232 -9.66 3.42 9.85
CA ALA A 232 -9.60 4.69 9.12
C ALA A 232 -9.39 4.49 7.62
N HIS A 233 -8.53 3.55 7.23
CA HIS A 233 -8.29 3.19 5.83
C HIS A 233 -9.55 2.63 5.18
N LEU A 234 -10.24 1.71 5.85
CA LEU A 234 -11.52 1.15 5.43
C LEU A 234 -12.59 2.23 5.27
N ALA A 235 -12.76 3.09 6.28
CA ALA A 235 -13.73 4.18 6.24
C ALA A 235 -13.46 5.15 5.08
N THR A 236 -12.19 5.51 4.86
CA THR A 236 -11.79 6.39 3.75
C THR A 236 -12.00 5.70 2.39
N GLY A 237 -11.65 4.41 2.29
CA GLY A 237 -11.87 3.60 1.10
C GLY A 237 -13.34 3.49 0.72
N LEU A 238 -14.19 3.16 1.70
CA LEU A 238 -15.64 3.05 1.53
C LEU A 238 -16.30 4.40 1.25
N GLY A 239 -15.89 5.48 1.92
CA GLY A 239 -16.40 6.82 1.67
C GLY A 239 -16.09 7.28 0.25
N LEU A 240 -14.86 7.05 -0.23
CA LEU A 240 -14.48 7.35 -1.60
C LEU A 240 -15.24 6.48 -2.61
N ALA A 241 -15.42 5.19 -2.31
CA ALA A 241 -16.20 4.28 -3.16
C ALA A 241 -17.68 4.72 -3.25
N ALA A 242 -18.30 5.08 -2.12
CA ALA A 242 -19.67 5.56 -2.05
C ALA A 242 -19.86 6.90 -2.79
N SER A 243 -18.82 7.75 -2.82
CA SER A 243 -18.84 9.02 -3.56
C SER A 243 -18.67 8.87 -5.08
N GLY A 244 -18.44 7.65 -5.59
CA GLY A 244 -18.16 7.40 -7.00
C GLY A 244 -16.80 7.90 -7.47
N LEU A 245 -15.90 8.23 -6.55
CA LEU A 245 -14.53 8.69 -6.82
C LEU A 245 -13.53 7.54 -6.97
N VAL A 246 -14.01 6.29 -6.96
CA VAL A 246 -13.20 5.10 -7.22
C VAL A 246 -13.72 4.45 -8.49
N THR A 247 -12.96 4.59 -9.57
CA THR A 247 -13.09 3.76 -10.75
C THR A 247 -12.43 2.42 -10.43
N VAL A 248 -13.24 1.37 -10.28
CA VAL A 248 -12.70 0.02 -10.45
C VAL A 248 -12.58 -0.15 -11.96
N PRO A 249 -11.38 -0.44 -12.51
CA PRO A 249 -11.26 -0.76 -13.92
C PRO A 249 -12.26 -1.87 -14.22
N GLU A 250 -13.24 -1.59 -15.08
CA GLU A 250 -14.10 -2.66 -15.57
C GLU A 250 -13.16 -3.67 -16.23
N PRO A 251 -13.28 -4.98 -15.94
CA PRO A 251 -12.48 -5.96 -16.65
C PRO A 251 -12.76 -5.76 -18.14
N GLU A 252 -11.76 -5.23 -18.86
CA GLU A 252 -11.84 -5.01 -20.29
C GLU A 252 -12.37 -6.32 -20.91
N PRO A 253 -13.56 -6.30 -21.54
CA PRO A 253 -14.10 -7.52 -22.11
C PRO A 253 -13.07 -8.02 -23.11
N ALA A 254 -12.64 -9.28 -22.94
CA ALA A 254 -11.64 -9.89 -23.80
C ALA A 254 -12.02 -9.58 -25.25
N SER A 255 -11.15 -8.83 -25.95
CA SER A 255 -11.46 -8.36 -27.29
C SER A 255 -11.83 -9.57 -28.15
N PRO A 256 -12.99 -9.57 -28.83
CA PRO A 256 -13.41 -10.70 -29.68
C PRO A 256 -12.36 -11.08 -30.74
N THR A 257 -11.44 -10.17 -31.08
CA THR A 257 -10.33 -10.41 -31.99
C THR A 257 -9.21 -11.30 -31.43
N GLU A 258 -9.11 -11.53 -30.12
CA GLU A 258 -8.13 -12.48 -29.55
C GLU A 258 -8.64 -13.93 -29.51
N ILE A 259 -9.94 -14.15 -29.63
CA ILE A 259 -10.53 -15.49 -29.77
C ILE A 259 -10.64 -15.79 -31.27
N GLY A 260 -9.51 -16.18 -31.84
CA GLY A 260 -9.32 -16.60 -33.23
C GLY A 260 -10.56 -16.69 -34.11
N ALA A 261 -10.62 -15.79 -35.10
CA ALA A 261 -10.95 -16.22 -36.45
C ALA A 261 -9.93 -17.30 -36.85
N ILE A 262 -10.18 -18.54 -36.41
CA ILE A 262 -9.62 -19.71 -37.05
C ILE A 262 -10.31 -19.72 -38.42
N GLU A 263 -9.70 -19.07 -39.41
CA GLU A 263 -10.08 -19.31 -40.79
C GLU A 263 -9.96 -20.82 -41.01
N PRO A 264 -11.03 -21.53 -41.40
CA PRO A 264 -10.92 -22.93 -41.75
C PRO A 264 -9.99 -23.01 -42.96
N THR A 265 -8.78 -23.47 -42.72
CA THR A 265 -7.87 -23.88 -43.80
C THR A 265 -8.54 -25.06 -44.49
N VAL A 266 -9.24 -24.79 -45.59
CA VAL A 266 -9.75 -25.84 -46.49
C VAL A 266 -8.51 -26.40 -47.19
N VAL A 267 -8.12 -27.62 -46.80
CA VAL A 267 -7.11 -28.43 -47.49
C VAL A 267 -7.81 -29.29 -48.53
#